data_AF-A0A8C9RU36-F1
#
_entry.id   AF-A0A8C9RU36-F1
#
_cell.length_a   1.000
_cell.length_b   1.000
_cell.length_c   1.000
_cell.angle_alpha   90.00
_cell.angle_beta   90.00
_cell.angle_gamma   90.00
#
_symmetry.space_group_name_H-M   'P 1'
#
loop_
_entity.id
_entity.type
_entity.pdbx_description
1 polymer ?
#
loop_
_entity_poly.entity_id
_entity_poly.type
_entity_poly.pdbx_seq_one_letter_code
_entity_poly.pdbx_strand_id
1 'polypeptide(L)'
;MSRLRTLSVEAKAALATGLVFLSIPLSRTLVSDSVDVNIRAKLFRLQFLLFVNVFMLTGSLFLWKRTVSKLRALRSAGPWVSRCWRALVLLFLLLAHSSFPAWFFLVAEEPCWLASLSHSCLGAYIILVFFLLLLDSARCCRRAAARAGADVLPRTGADAASPSPGSDKPTFAAVALTAALSAYGLLNASLPPEVVRVEVTLDKLPQSLNRLNVVLLSDIHLGPTVGRSRLQLIVSMVNSLDADVVAITGDLADSQVSRLLGASEPLRHMKARLGSFFVTGNHEYYTADVERWFTHLRSLNIQPLHNEHVRVSRPERTVDWICLAGVDDLEARMFGSGQIWFHSVVMYPGHGPDLEKALAGCNTNSPIVLLAHQPRMAHRALQERPDIGLVLSGHTHAGQIFPISIVAYLVNPFFCGLYHVGESSAVYVSPGTAYYGIPMRIGSRAEITQIVLKAP
;
A
#
# COMPACT_ATOMS: atom_id res chain seq x y z
N MET A 1 -37.52 16.38 6.95
CA MET A 1 -36.72 17.17 5.98
C MET A 1 -36.29 18.57 6.47
N SER A 2 -37.01 19.25 7.39
CA SER A 2 -36.62 20.62 7.85
C SER A 2 -35.30 20.68 8.63
N ARG A 3 -35.01 19.68 9.49
CA ARG A 3 -33.76 19.62 10.29
C ARG A 3 -32.48 19.38 9.47
N LEU A 4 -32.60 18.82 8.26
CA LEU A 4 -31.43 18.62 7.37
C LEU A 4 -31.00 19.94 6.72
N ARG A 5 -31.94 20.88 6.49
CA ARG A 5 -31.63 22.18 5.87
C ARG A 5 -30.76 23.04 6.79
N THR A 6 -30.94 22.93 8.10
CA THR A 6 -30.24 23.74 9.12
C THR A 6 -28.81 23.26 9.43
N LEU A 7 -28.41 22.07 8.96
CA LEU A 7 -27.04 21.57 9.13
C LEU A 7 -26.04 22.36 8.28
N SER A 8 -24.82 22.53 8.80
CA SER A 8 -23.70 23.08 8.03
C SER A 8 -23.35 22.17 6.85
N VAL A 9 -22.64 22.71 5.86
CA VAL A 9 -22.19 21.92 4.69
C VAL A 9 -21.28 20.76 5.13
N GLU A 10 -20.42 20.98 6.12
CA GLU A 10 -19.55 19.96 6.69
C GLU A 10 -20.35 18.85 7.40
N ALA A 11 -21.38 19.22 8.16
CA ALA A 11 -22.25 18.25 8.82
C ALA A 11 -23.07 17.42 7.80
N LYS A 12 -23.50 18.04 6.69
CA LYS A 12 -24.16 17.34 5.57
C LYS A 12 -23.20 16.37 4.88
N ALA A 13 -21.95 16.79 4.62
CA ALA A 13 -20.93 15.93 4.03
C ALA A 13 -20.62 14.73 4.93
N ALA A 14 -20.41 14.95 6.24
CA ALA A 14 -20.15 13.87 7.20
C ALA A 14 -21.32 12.87 7.28
N LEU A 15 -22.56 13.35 7.26
CA LEU A 15 -23.75 12.49 7.25
C LEU A 15 -23.85 11.68 5.94
N ALA A 16 -23.56 12.30 4.80
CA ALA A 16 -23.48 11.59 3.52
C ALA A 16 -22.37 10.53 3.52
N THR A 17 -21.19 10.83 4.06
CA THR A 17 -20.10 9.85 4.22
C THR A 17 -20.57 8.66 5.04
N GLY A 18 -21.23 8.90 6.18
CA GLY A 18 -21.77 7.85 7.04
C GLY A 18 -22.82 6.99 6.33
N LEU A 19 -23.72 7.59 5.56
CA LEU A 19 -24.73 6.86 4.79
C LEU A 19 -24.11 5.98 3.70
N VAL A 20 -23.17 6.52 2.91
CA VAL A 20 -22.48 5.72 1.88
C VAL A 20 -21.65 4.63 2.53
N PHE A 21 -20.96 4.94 3.63
CA PHE A 21 -20.20 3.96 4.41
C PHE A 21 -21.08 2.81 4.90
N LEU A 22 -22.28 3.09 5.44
CA LEU A 22 -23.23 2.06 5.89
C LEU A 22 -23.89 1.30 4.72
N SER A 23 -23.97 1.90 3.53
CA SER A 23 -24.51 1.23 2.34
C SER A 23 -23.63 0.07 1.89
N ILE A 24 -22.31 0.15 2.10
CA ILE A 24 -21.34 -0.88 1.73
C ILE A 24 -21.60 -2.20 2.48
N PRO A 25 -21.63 -2.28 3.82
CA PRO A 25 -21.94 -3.51 4.53
C PRO A 25 -23.41 -3.93 4.36
N LEU A 26 -24.34 -2.99 4.16
CA LEU A 26 -25.76 -3.31 3.97
C LEU A 26 -26.03 -3.98 2.61
N SER A 27 -25.43 -3.49 1.53
CA SER A 27 -25.51 -4.18 0.24
C SER A 27 -24.83 -5.54 0.29
N ARG A 28 -23.78 -5.70 1.11
CA ARG A 28 -23.14 -7.00 1.33
C ARG A 28 -24.11 -7.99 1.98
N THR A 29 -24.78 -7.63 3.08
CA THR A 29 -25.67 -8.58 3.78
C THR A 29 -26.95 -8.90 3.02
N LEU A 30 -27.50 -7.96 2.26
CA LEU A 30 -28.80 -8.11 1.62
C LEU A 30 -28.74 -8.64 0.17
N VAL A 31 -27.58 -8.53 -0.51
CA VAL A 31 -27.46 -8.77 -1.96
C VAL A 31 -26.42 -9.86 -2.29
N SER A 32 -25.61 -10.33 -1.33
CA SER A 32 -24.37 -11.09 -1.57
C SER A 32 -24.53 -12.34 -2.43
N ASP A 33 -25.55 -13.16 -2.19
CA ASP A 33 -25.61 -14.52 -2.75
C ASP A 33 -26.53 -14.63 -3.97
N SER A 34 -27.32 -13.58 -4.26
CA SER A 34 -28.29 -13.55 -5.35
C SER A 34 -27.77 -12.86 -6.62
N VAL A 35 -26.53 -12.36 -6.62
CA VAL A 35 -25.98 -11.50 -7.67
C VAL A 35 -24.59 -11.96 -8.13
N ASP A 36 -24.35 -11.89 -9.43
CA ASP A 36 -23.08 -12.24 -10.08
C ASP A 36 -21.88 -11.47 -9.50
N VAL A 37 -20.72 -12.15 -9.45
CA VAL A 37 -19.47 -11.60 -8.89
C VAL A 37 -19.01 -10.32 -9.57
N ASN A 38 -19.23 -10.17 -10.89
CA ASN A 38 -18.85 -8.96 -11.61
C ASN A 38 -19.77 -7.78 -11.27
N ILE A 39 -21.06 -8.04 -11.07
CA ILE A 39 -22.02 -7.01 -10.65
C ILE A 39 -21.68 -6.56 -9.23
N ARG A 40 -21.39 -7.49 -8.32
CA ARG A 40 -20.94 -7.20 -6.95
C ARG A 40 -19.65 -6.37 -6.95
N ALA A 41 -18.68 -6.71 -7.78
CA ALA A 41 -17.45 -5.93 -7.93
C ALA A 41 -17.70 -4.52 -8.47
N LYS A 42 -18.56 -4.35 -9.48
CA LYS A 42 -18.95 -3.03 -10.01
C LYS A 42 -19.67 -2.18 -8.97
N LEU A 43 -20.61 -2.76 -8.23
CA LEU A 43 -21.33 -2.09 -7.16
C LEU A 43 -20.37 -1.64 -6.05
N PHE A 44 -19.45 -2.52 -5.64
CA PHE A 44 -18.43 -2.17 -4.67
C PHE A 44 -17.55 -1.00 -5.15
N ARG A 45 -17.04 -1.04 -6.39
CA ARG A 45 -16.24 0.06 -6.95
C ARG A 45 -17.01 1.38 -6.92
N LEU A 46 -18.29 1.37 -7.30
CA LEU A 46 -19.13 2.56 -7.25
C LEU A 46 -19.29 3.08 -5.81
N GLN A 47 -19.63 2.21 -4.87
CA GLN A 47 -19.81 2.60 -3.46
C GLN A 47 -18.50 3.08 -2.83
N PHE A 48 -17.38 2.42 -3.14
CA PHE A 48 -16.04 2.82 -2.71
C PHE A 48 -15.66 4.19 -3.27
N LEU A 49 -15.87 4.42 -4.57
CA LEU A 49 -15.65 5.72 -5.21
C LEU A 49 -16.46 6.83 -4.55
N LEU A 50 -17.74 6.57 -4.28
CA LEU A 50 -18.61 7.52 -3.58
C LEU A 50 -18.11 7.76 -2.15
N PHE A 51 -17.84 6.70 -1.40
CA PHE A 51 -17.38 6.80 -0.01
C PHE A 51 -16.11 7.64 0.10
N VAL A 52 -15.09 7.28 -0.68
CA VAL A 52 -13.80 7.96 -0.64
C VAL A 52 -13.91 9.42 -1.09
N ASN A 53 -14.67 9.71 -2.16
CA ASN A 53 -14.83 11.09 -2.61
C ASN A 53 -15.62 11.94 -1.62
N VAL A 54 -16.66 11.41 -0.97
CA VAL A 54 -17.40 12.16 0.05
C VAL A 54 -16.56 12.35 1.33
N PHE A 55 -15.76 11.36 1.70
CA PHE A 55 -14.77 11.51 2.79
C PHE A 55 -13.74 12.59 2.46
N MET A 56 -13.13 12.53 1.27
CA MET A 56 -12.19 13.55 0.79
C MET A 56 -12.84 14.93 0.70
N LEU A 57 -14.13 15.03 0.37
CA LEU A 57 -14.83 16.33 0.33
C LEU A 57 -14.75 17.05 1.68
N THR A 58 -14.81 16.31 2.79
CA THR A 58 -14.67 16.90 4.14
C THR A 58 -13.30 17.53 4.33
N GLY A 59 -12.23 16.85 3.91
CA GLY A 59 -10.88 17.40 3.98
C GLY A 59 -10.65 18.52 2.94
N SER A 60 -11.25 18.44 1.76
CA SER A 60 -11.24 19.51 0.75
C SER A 60 -11.91 20.80 1.25
N LEU A 61 -13.04 20.70 1.95
CA LEU A 61 -13.68 21.84 2.61
C LEU A 61 -12.78 22.42 3.72
N PHE A 62 -12.10 21.56 4.48
CA PHE A 62 -11.12 21.98 5.48
C PHE A 62 -9.92 22.71 4.85
N LEU A 63 -9.32 22.14 3.80
CA LEU A 63 -8.23 22.75 3.05
C LEU A 63 -8.66 24.10 2.48
N TRP A 64 -9.80 24.17 1.78
CA TRP A 64 -10.35 25.41 1.24
C TRP A 64 -10.51 26.49 2.31
N LYS A 65 -11.08 26.13 3.46
CA LYS A 65 -11.25 27.06 4.59
C LYS A 65 -9.91 27.62 5.07
N ARG A 66 -8.84 26.82 5.05
CA ARG A 66 -7.51 27.17 5.59
C ARG A 66 -6.60 27.87 4.60
N THR A 67 -6.61 27.46 3.33
CA THR A 67 -5.72 27.98 2.29
C THR A 67 -6.36 29.05 1.42
N VAL A 68 -7.69 29.22 1.48
CA VAL A 68 -8.44 30.21 0.70
C VAL A 68 -9.25 31.14 1.61
N SER A 69 -10.26 30.64 2.31
CA SER A 69 -11.26 31.51 2.98
C SER A 69 -10.68 32.33 4.15
N LYS A 70 -9.74 31.75 4.90
CA LYS A 70 -9.12 32.38 6.07
C LYS A 70 -7.79 33.07 5.79
N LEU A 71 -7.24 32.94 4.58
CA LEU A 71 -5.95 33.56 4.24
C LEU A 71 -6.13 35.08 4.12
N ARG A 72 -5.48 35.86 4.99
CA ARG A 72 -5.55 37.33 4.95
C ARG A 72 -4.78 37.88 3.75
N ALA A 73 -3.65 37.28 3.42
CA ALA A 73 -2.81 37.61 2.28
C ALA A 73 -3.60 37.62 0.95
N LEU A 74 -4.59 36.73 0.78
CA LEU A 74 -5.46 36.71 -0.41
C LEU A 74 -6.53 37.81 -0.43
N ARG A 75 -6.87 38.38 0.73
CA ARG A 75 -7.80 39.50 0.84
C ARG A 75 -7.09 40.82 0.58
N SER A 76 -5.82 40.91 0.95
CA SER A 76 -4.95 42.06 0.67
C SER A 76 -4.31 42.00 -0.72
N ALA A 77 -4.12 40.81 -1.29
CA ALA A 77 -3.67 40.66 -2.66
C ALA A 77 -4.80 41.05 -3.63
N GLY A 78 -4.46 41.81 -4.68
CA GLY A 78 -5.44 42.32 -5.63
C GLY A 78 -6.34 41.23 -6.26
N PRO A 79 -7.47 41.61 -6.87
CA PRO A 79 -8.50 40.67 -7.32
C PRO A 79 -8.00 39.58 -8.29
N TRP A 80 -6.97 39.88 -9.08
CA TRP A 80 -6.36 38.91 -10.00
C TRP A 80 -5.64 37.78 -9.25
N VAL A 81 -4.73 38.11 -8.34
CA VAL A 81 -3.97 37.13 -7.54
C VAL A 81 -4.91 36.23 -6.73
N SER A 82 -5.94 36.82 -6.13
CA SER A 82 -6.95 36.08 -5.37
C SER A 82 -7.71 35.06 -6.24
N ARG A 83 -8.07 35.45 -7.48
CA ARG A 83 -8.73 34.56 -8.45
C ARG A 83 -7.81 33.44 -8.94
N CYS A 84 -6.57 33.76 -9.30
CA CYS A 84 -5.60 32.76 -9.74
C CYS A 84 -5.33 31.72 -8.67
N TRP A 85 -5.14 32.13 -7.41
CA TRP A 85 -4.93 31.19 -6.31
C TRP A 85 -6.15 30.30 -6.06
N ARG A 86 -7.37 30.87 -6.07
CA ARG A 86 -8.61 30.09 -5.94
C ARG A 86 -8.73 29.04 -7.05
N ALA A 87 -8.45 29.42 -8.29
CA ALA A 87 -8.48 28.50 -9.43
C ALA A 87 -7.43 27.39 -9.28
N LEU A 88 -6.21 27.73 -8.84
CA LEU A 88 -5.15 26.75 -8.57
C LEU A 88 -5.56 25.74 -7.49
N VAL A 89 -6.10 26.21 -6.35
CA VAL A 89 -6.56 25.32 -5.28
C VAL A 89 -7.74 24.46 -5.75
N LEU A 90 -8.70 25.01 -6.50
CA LEU A 90 -9.80 24.22 -7.07
C LEU A 90 -9.28 23.13 -8.00
N LEU A 91 -8.36 23.47 -8.91
CA LEU A 91 -7.76 22.49 -9.83
C LEU A 91 -7.03 21.39 -9.06
N PHE A 92 -6.23 21.75 -8.06
CA PHE A 92 -5.55 20.79 -7.19
C PHE A 92 -6.52 19.82 -6.49
N LEU A 93 -7.62 20.34 -5.93
CA LEU A 93 -8.63 19.50 -5.29
C LEU A 93 -9.35 18.60 -6.29
N LEU A 94 -9.71 19.12 -7.47
CA LEU A 94 -10.32 18.32 -8.54
C LEU A 94 -9.39 17.19 -8.99
N LEU A 95 -8.10 17.46 -9.16
CA LEU A 95 -7.10 16.45 -9.52
C LEU A 95 -6.96 15.40 -8.40
N ALA A 96 -6.87 15.81 -7.14
CA ALA A 96 -6.81 14.88 -6.01
C ALA A 96 -8.07 13.98 -5.94
N HIS A 97 -9.27 14.53 -6.13
CA HIS A 97 -10.51 13.75 -6.17
C HIS A 97 -10.59 12.80 -7.38
N SER A 98 -9.99 13.19 -8.51
CA SER A 98 -9.95 12.36 -9.72
C SER A 98 -9.01 11.15 -9.63
N SER A 99 -8.18 11.02 -8.57
CA SER A 99 -7.24 9.90 -8.43
C SER A 99 -7.95 8.54 -8.39
N PHE A 100 -9.05 8.41 -7.64
CA PHE A 100 -9.76 7.14 -7.52
C PHE A 100 -10.53 6.75 -8.79
N PRO A 101 -11.23 7.66 -9.50
CA PRO A 101 -11.69 7.37 -10.85
C PRO A 101 -10.55 6.99 -11.80
N ALA A 102 -9.42 7.73 -11.76
CA ALA A 102 -8.26 7.43 -12.58
C ALA A 102 -7.71 6.02 -12.32
N TRP A 103 -7.75 5.55 -11.06
CA TRP A 103 -7.35 4.20 -10.69
C TRP A 103 -8.07 3.12 -11.50
N PHE A 104 -9.39 3.27 -11.68
CA PHE A 104 -10.20 2.26 -12.38
C PHE A 104 -10.26 2.47 -13.89
N PHE A 105 -10.22 3.72 -14.36
CA PHE A 105 -10.55 4.06 -15.74
C PHE A 105 -9.34 4.42 -16.60
N LEU A 106 -8.26 4.94 -16.00
CA LEU A 106 -7.06 5.38 -16.71
C LEU A 106 -5.91 4.36 -16.58
N VAL A 107 -6.23 3.09 -16.79
CA VAL A 107 -5.26 2.00 -16.85
C VAL A 107 -4.91 1.69 -18.31
N ALA A 108 -3.63 1.71 -18.62
CA ALA A 108 -3.07 1.39 -19.92
C ALA A 108 -1.73 0.67 -19.75
N GLU A 109 -1.10 0.31 -20.86
CA GLU A 109 0.22 -0.34 -20.87
C GLU A 109 1.33 0.52 -20.21
N GLU A 110 1.25 1.83 -20.42
CA GLU A 110 2.06 2.84 -19.73
C GLU A 110 1.17 3.81 -18.95
N PRO A 111 1.67 4.38 -17.83
CA PRO A 111 0.90 5.32 -17.03
C PRO A 111 0.45 6.53 -17.84
N CYS A 112 -0.84 6.84 -17.77
CA CYS A 112 -1.36 8.11 -18.27
C CYS A 112 -0.79 9.25 -17.41
N TRP A 113 -0.31 10.33 -18.03
CA TRP A 113 0.20 11.50 -17.30
C TRP A 113 -0.87 12.09 -16.37
N LEU A 114 -2.15 12.06 -16.77
CA LEU A 114 -3.26 12.54 -15.95
C LEU A 114 -3.46 11.66 -14.72
N ALA A 115 -3.40 10.34 -14.87
CA ALA A 115 -3.48 9.41 -13.74
C ALA A 115 -2.34 9.66 -12.75
N SER A 116 -1.11 9.81 -13.24
CA SER A 116 0.07 10.10 -12.43
C SER A 116 -0.04 11.44 -11.70
N LEU A 117 -0.52 12.48 -12.39
CA LEU A 117 -0.73 13.81 -11.80
C LEU A 117 -1.82 13.78 -10.72
N SER A 118 -2.96 13.14 -10.99
CA SER A 118 -4.06 13.03 -10.03
C SER A 118 -3.65 12.30 -8.76
N HIS A 119 -2.89 11.19 -8.87
CA HIS A 119 -2.36 10.46 -7.72
C HIS A 119 -1.26 11.24 -6.98
N SER A 120 -0.46 12.03 -7.70
CA SER A 120 0.50 12.95 -7.07
C SER A 120 -0.20 14.03 -6.25
N CYS A 121 -1.30 14.60 -6.78
CA CYS A 121 -2.15 15.52 -6.04
C CYS A 121 -2.80 14.87 -4.82
N LEU A 122 -3.19 13.59 -4.88
CA LEU A 122 -3.67 12.83 -3.72
C LEU A 122 -2.59 12.74 -2.63
N GLY A 123 -1.34 12.41 -2.97
CA GLY A 123 -0.22 12.38 -2.02
C GLY A 123 -0.01 13.73 -1.34
N ALA A 124 0.07 14.81 -2.13
CA ALA A 124 0.20 16.17 -1.61
C ALA A 124 -1.00 16.60 -0.75
N TYR A 125 -2.22 16.17 -1.11
CA TYR A 125 -3.44 16.42 -0.35
C TYR A 125 -3.36 15.80 1.06
N ILE A 126 -2.92 14.54 1.16
CA ILE A 126 -2.77 13.83 2.45
C ILE A 126 -1.75 14.55 3.34
N ILE A 127 -0.60 14.90 2.79
CA ILE A 127 0.48 15.61 3.50
C ILE A 127 -0.01 16.98 3.99
N LEU A 128 -0.70 17.75 3.14
CA LEU A 128 -1.20 19.08 3.50
C LEU A 128 -2.27 19.04 4.58
N VAL A 129 -3.22 18.10 4.49
CA VAL A 129 -4.24 17.89 5.52
C VAL A 129 -3.57 17.60 6.86
N PHE A 130 -2.58 16.71 6.87
CA PHE A 130 -1.84 16.37 8.10
C PHE A 130 -1.17 17.58 8.75
N PHE A 131 -0.37 18.36 8.01
CA PHE A 131 0.32 19.50 8.60
C PHE A 131 -0.63 20.59 9.08
N LEU A 132 -1.73 20.83 8.36
CA LEU A 132 -2.73 21.81 8.79
C LEU A 132 -3.49 21.34 10.04
N LEU A 133 -3.78 20.04 10.17
CA LEU A 133 -4.35 19.47 11.39
C LEU A 133 -3.36 19.56 12.54
N LEU A 134 -2.09 19.24 12.34
CA LEU A 134 -1.04 19.36 13.35
C LEU A 134 -0.91 20.80 13.86
N LEU A 135 -0.91 21.78 12.95
CA LEU A 135 -0.89 23.20 13.30
C LEU A 135 -2.12 23.64 14.11
N ASP A 136 -3.30 23.15 13.76
CA ASP A 136 -4.52 23.46 14.50
C ASP A 136 -4.55 22.79 15.88
N SER A 137 -4.11 21.54 15.99
CA SER A 137 -3.95 20.82 17.25
C SER A 137 -2.95 21.54 18.17
N ALA A 138 -1.77 21.93 17.67
CA ALA A 138 -0.79 22.70 18.43
C ALA A 138 -1.32 24.06 18.90
N ARG A 139 -2.15 24.74 18.09
CA ARG A 139 -2.85 25.97 18.51
C ARG A 139 -3.89 25.70 19.60
N CYS A 140 -4.62 24.59 19.50
CA CYS A 140 -5.61 24.19 20.50
C CYS A 140 -4.94 23.87 21.84
N CYS A 141 -3.89 23.05 21.83
CA CYS A 141 -3.11 22.69 23.02
C CYS A 141 -2.52 23.93 23.71
N ARG A 142 -1.92 24.87 22.96
CA ARG A 142 -1.41 26.11 23.54
C ARG A 142 -2.51 26.96 24.19
N ARG A 143 -3.69 27.05 23.57
CA ARG A 143 -4.84 27.77 24.18
C ARG A 143 -5.37 27.08 25.42
N ALA A 144 -5.39 25.75 25.43
CA ALA A 144 -5.80 24.97 26.59
C ALA A 144 -4.79 25.12 27.75
N ALA A 145 -3.49 25.02 27.47
CA ALA A 145 -2.42 25.22 28.44
C ALA A 145 -2.44 26.64 29.04
N ALA A 146 -2.60 27.67 28.20
CA ALA A 146 -2.74 29.06 28.66
C ALA A 146 -3.98 29.27 29.53
N ARG A 147 -5.10 28.59 29.25
CA ARG A 147 -6.31 28.62 30.10
C ARG A 147 -6.15 27.85 31.40
N ALA A 148 -5.30 26.82 31.42
CA ALA A 148 -5.03 26.00 32.59
C ALA A 148 -3.94 26.59 33.52
N GLY A 149 -3.41 27.78 33.21
CA GLY A 149 -2.36 28.43 34.02
C GLY A 149 -0.98 27.75 33.96
N ALA A 150 -0.79 26.82 33.01
CA ALA A 150 0.44 26.04 32.86
C ALA A 150 1.44 26.71 31.89
N ASP A 151 1.79 27.98 32.13
CA ASP A 151 2.90 28.65 31.43
C ASP A 151 4.24 28.09 31.98
N VAL A 152 4.68 26.93 31.47
CA VAL A 152 5.89 26.19 31.93
C VAL A 152 7.17 26.57 31.15
N LEU A 153 7.18 27.65 30.37
CA LEU A 153 8.40 28.16 29.72
C LEU A 153 8.67 29.63 30.06
N PRO A 154 9.91 30.00 30.45
CA PRO A 154 10.26 31.40 30.68
C PRO A 154 10.12 32.17 29.37
N ARG A 155 9.29 33.23 29.39
CA ARG A 155 9.10 34.15 28.27
C ARG A 155 10.44 34.78 27.90
N THR A 156 11.04 34.35 26.80
CA THR A 156 12.17 35.08 26.22
C THR A 156 11.63 36.34 25.53
N GLY A 157 12.40 37.42 25.45
CA GLY A 157 11.95 38.71 24.88
C GLY A 157 11.44 38.66 23.43
N ALA A 158 11.64 37.53 22.73
CA ALA A 158 11.05 37.24 21.41
C ALA A 158 9.60 36.72 21.48
N ASP A 159 9.14 36.19 22.63
CA ASP A 159 7.80 35.62 22.85
C ASP A 159 6.72 36.68 23.13
N ALA A 160 7.12 37.94 23.37
CA ALA A 160 6.20 39.08 23.42
C ALA A 160 5.51 39.33 22.06
N ALA A 161 6.11 38.84 20.96
CA ALA A 161 5.41 38.64 19.70
C ALA A 161 4.58 37.35 19.77
N SER A 162 3.56 37.32 20.64
CA SER A 162 2.48 36.37 20.49
C SER A 162 2.07 36.37 19.01
N PRO A 163 2.10 35.23 18.29
CA PRO A 163 1.78 35.24 16.87
C PRO A 163 0.38 35.84 16.77
N SER A 164 0.29 37.00 16.12
CA SER A 164 -0.96 37.73 15.99
C SER A 164 -2.05 36.71 15.62
N PRO A 165 -3.26 36.74 16.21
CA PRO A 165 -4.36 35.78 15.98
C PRO A 165 -4.88 35.73 14.52
N GLY A 166 -3.99 35.58 13.54
CA GLY A 166 -4.10 36.19 12.23
C GLY A 166 -2.88 36.11 11.30
N SER A 167 -1.72 35.62 11.75
CA SER A 167 -0.57 35.42 10.87
C SER A 167 -0.80 34.21 9.93
N ASP A 168 -0.70 34.43 8.61
CA ASP A 168 -0.77 33.39 7.59
C ASP A 168 0.53 32.56 7.48
N LYS A 169 1.63 32.99 8.14
CA LYS A 169 2.96 32.36 8.03
C LYS A 169 2.94 30.84 8.27
N PRO A 170 2.25 30.29 9.29
CA PRO A 170 2.22 28.84 9.49
C PRO A 170 1.50 28.08 8.37
N THR A 171 0.47 28.69 7.77
CA THR A 171 -0.25 28.09 6.64
C THR A 171 0.65 28.05 5.41
N PHE A 172 1.37 29.14 5.12
CA PHE A 172 2.36 29.16 4.02
C PHE A 172 3.50 28.17 4.27
N ALA A 173 3.99 28.05 5.50
CA ALA A 173 5.00 27.07 5.87
C ALA A 173 4.51 25.63 5.65
N ALA A 174 3.26 25.32 6.01
CA ALA A 174 2.66 24.01 5.74
C ALA A 174 2.56 23.72 4.24
N VAL A 175 2.10 24.70 3.43
CA VAL A 175 2.03 24.55 1.97
C VAL A 175 3.42 24.35 1.35
N ALA A 176 4.40 25.14 1.77
CA ALA A 176 5.78 25.03 1.28
C ALA A 176 6.42 23.69 1.68
N LEU A 177 6.21 23.24 2.92
CA LEU A 177 6.69 21.95 3.40
C LEU A 177 6.03 20.79 2.66
N THR A 178 4.71 20.86 2.40
CA THR A 178 4.03 19.89 1.54
C THR A 178 4.65 19.85 0.16
N ALA A 179 4.87 21.00 -0.49
CA ALA A 179 5.47 21.05 -1.82
C ALA A 179 6.87 20.43 -1.85
N ALA A 180 7.71 20.75 -0.85
CA ALA A 180 9.06 20.19 -0.73
C ALA A 180 9.04 18.66 -0.52
N LEU A 181 8.18 18.17 0.38
CA LEU A 181 8.04 16.73 0.65
C LEU A 181 7.44 15.97 -0.53
N SER A 182 6.46 16.56 -1.23
CA SER A 182 5.91 15.97 -2.45
C SER A 182 6.95 15.88 -3.56
N ALA A 183 7.76 16.95 -3.76
CA ALA A 183 8.85 16.92 -4.73
C ALA A 183 9.89 15.85 -4.38
N TYR A 184 10.33 15.80 -3.12
CA TYR A 184 11.22 14.75 -2.62
C TYR A 184 10.63 13.36 -2.84
N GLY A 185 9.36 13.16 -2.48
CA GLY A 185 8.66 11.88 -2.62
C GLY A 185 8.57 11.41 -4.06
N LEU A 186 8.22 12.30 -4.99
CA LEU A 186 8.15 12.03 -6.43
C LEU A 186 9.52 11.65 -7.00
N LEU A 187 10.56 12.41 -6.64
CA LEU A 187 11.93 12.12 -7.07
C LEU A 187 12.42 10.78 -6.53
N ASN A 188 12.17 10.49 -5.26
CA ASN A 188 12.57 9.22 -4.66
C ASN A 188 11.82 8.03 -5.28
N ALA A 189 10.53 8.18 -5.59
CA ALA A 189 9.73 7.15 -6.23
C ALA A 189 10.14 6.87 -7.69
N SER A 190 10.67 7.88 -8.41
CA SER A 190 11.09 7.71 -9.81
C SER A 190 12.42 6.96 -9.95
N LEU A 191 13.26 6.94 -8.91
CA LEU A 191 14.51 6.19 -8.89
C LEU A 191 14.26 4.68 -9.06
N PRO A 192 15.18 3.93 -9.68
CA PRO A 192 15.14 2.47 -9.67
C PRO A 192 15.07 1.91 -8.24
N PRO A 193 14.44 0.75 -8.02
CA PRO A 193 14.46 0.08 -6.72
C PRO A 193 15.90 -0.19 -6.27
N GLU A 194 16.18 -0.02 -4.99
CA GLU A 194 17.47 -0.40 -4.41
C GLU A 194 17.59 -1.92 -4.33
N VAL A 195 18.76 -2.47 -4.66
CA VAL A 195 19.04 -3.88 -4.40
C VAL A 195 19.52 -4.01 -2.96
N VAL A 196 18.70 -4.64 -2.11
CA VAL A 196 19.01 -4.85 -0.69
C VAL A 196 19.37 -6.32 -0.47
N ARG A 197 20.58 -6.59 0.03
CA ARG A 197 21.03 -7.95 0.32
C ARG A 197 20.79 -8.30 1.77
N VAL A 198 20.15 -9.43 2.01
CA VAL A 198 19.80 -9.95 3.35
C VAL A 198 20.29 -11.39 3.44
N GLU A 199 21.10 -11.71 4.44
CA GLU A 199 21.53 -13.08 4.70
C GLU A 199 20.69 -13.66 5.85
N VAL A 200 20.09 -14.83 5.64
CA VAL A 200 19.25 -15.50 6.65
C VAL A 200 19.76 -16.92 6.84
N THR A 201 20.18 -17.24 8.06
CA THR A 201 20.53 -18.62 8.43
C THR A 201 19.28 -19.40 8.75
N LEU A 202 19.16 -20.60 8.16
CA LEU A 202 18.06 -21.54 8.39
C LEU A 202 18.63 -22.83 8.95
N ASP A 203 18.28 -23.17 10.19
CA ASP A 203 18.84 -24.33 10.93
C ASP A 203 18.73 -25.66 10.18
N LYS A 204 17.66 -25.82 9.40
CA LYS A 204 17.35 -27.06 8.67
C LYS A 204 17.83 -27.04 7.22
N LEU A 205 18.54 -26.00 6.78
CA LEU A 205 18.98 -25.89 5.38
C LEU A 205 20.17 -26.83 5.12
N PRO A 206 20.05 -27.78 4.18
CA PRO A 206 21.17 -28.64 3.81
C PRO A 206 22.36 -27.85 3.27
N GLN A 207 23.57 -28.30 3.56
CA GLN A 207 24.81 -27.64 3.10
C GLN A 207 24.90 -27.54 1.56
N SER A 208 24.27 -28.45 0.83
CA SER A 208 24.17 -28.43 -0.64
C SER A 208 23.34 -27.26 -1.18
N LEU A 209 22.45 -26.70 -0.36
CA LEU A 209 21.63 -25.53 -0.65
C LEU A 209 22.15 -24.28 0.05
N ASN A 210 23.34 -24.33 0.66
CA ASN A 210 23.96 -23.15 1.23
C ASN A 210 24.16 -22.07 0.16
N ARG A 211 23.87 -20.82 0.54
CA ARG A 211 23.85 -19.64 -0.34
C ARG A 211 22.82 -19.73 -1.47
N LEU A 212 21.69 -20.41 -1.24
CA LEU A 212 20.56 -20.34 -2.17
C LEU A 212 20.11 -18.88 -2.31
N ASN A 213 20.10 -18.38 -3.54
CA ASN A 213 19.80 -16.98 -3.85
C ASN A 213 18.33 -16.80 -4.21
N VAL A 214 17.54 -16.23 -3.30
CA VAL A 214 16.12 -15.92 -3.51
C VAL A 214 15.99 -14.42 -3.76
N VAL A 215 15.52 -14.04 -4.95
CA VAL A 215 15.18 -12.65 -5.24
C VAL A 215 13.70 -12.43 -4.95
N LEU A 216 13.42 -11.57 -3.96
CA LEU A 216 12.08 -11.20 -3.53
C LEU A 216 11.64 -9.92 -4.24
N LEU A 217 10.46 -10.00 -4.85
CA LEU A 217 9.69 -8.88 -5.36
C LEU A 217 8.36 -8.82 -4.59
N SER A 218 7.88 -7.62 -4.33
CA SER A 218 6.57 -7.44 -3.69
C SER A 218 5.96 -6.13 -4.14
N ASP A 219 4.63 -6.03 -4.19
CA ASP A 219 3.94 -4.75 -4.33
C ASP A 219 4.44 -3.92 -5.55
N ILE A 220 4.39 -4.54 -6.74
CA ILE A 220 4.77 -3.89 -8.00
C ILE A 220 3.64 -2.96 -8.48
N HIS A 221 2.38 -3.33 -8.24
CA HIS A 221 1.19 -2.53 -8.57
C HIS A 221 1.11 -2.07 -10.04
N LEU A 222 1.29 -3.00 -10.99
CA LEU A 222 1.02 -2.72 -12.41
C LEU A 222 -0.39 -2.16 -12.58
N GLY A 223 -0.53 -0.98 -13.16
CA GLY A 223 -1.80 -0.29 -13.19
C GLY A 223 -1.71 1.17 -13.60
N PRO A 224 -2.44 2.08 -12.94
CA PRO A 224 -2.60 3.46 -13.41
C PRO A 224 -1.30 4.29 -13.34
N THR A 225 -0.35 3.94 -12.48
CA THR A 225 0.87 4.72 -12.23
C THR A 225 2.18 3.92 -12.32
N VAL A 226 2.10 2.61 -12.59
CA VAL A 226 3.23 1.72 -12.89
C VAL A 226 2.90 0.91 -14.14
N GLY A 227 3.76 0.97 -15.16
CA GLY A 227 3.54 0.29 -16.44
C GLY A 227 4.76 -0.49 -16.94
N ARG A 228 4.71 -0.86 -18.23
CA ARG A 228 5.66 -1.77 -18.88
C ARG A 228 7.12 -1.36 -18.68
N SER A 229 7.46 -0.09 -18.89
CA SER A 229 8.84 0.40 -18.83
C SER A 229 9.46 0.22 -17.45
N ARG A 230 8.67 0.46 -16.38
CA ARG A 230 9.12 0.24 -15.00
C ARG A 230 9.31 -1.24 -14.71
N LEU A 231 8.40 -2.10 -15.19
CA LEU A 231 8.53 -3.55 -15.04
C LEU A 231 9.73 -4.11 -15.80
N GLN A 232 9.98 -3.62 -17.02
CA GLN A 232 11.14 -4.00 -17.82
C GLN A 232 12.46 -3.67 -17.09
N LEU A 233 12.53 -2.50 -16.45
CA LEU A 233 13.66 -2.14 -15.59
C LEU A 233 13.82 -3.14 -14.44
N ILE A 234 12.74 -3.43 -13.71
CA ILE A 234 12.74 -4.38 -12.59
C ILE A 234 13.22 -5.77 -13.04
N VAL A 235 12.66 -6.31 -14.13
CA VAL A 235 13.05 -7.62 -14.69
C VAL A 235 14.53 -7.62 -15.10
N SER A 236 15.02 -6.54 -15.68
CA SER A 236 16.44 -6.42 -16.06
C SER A 236 17.35 -6.44 -14.82
N MET A 237 16.94 -5.75 -13.75
CA MET A 237 17.66 -5.77 -12.47
C MET A 237 17.62 -7.16 -11.83
N VAL A 238 16.47 -7.84 -11.79
CA VAL A 238 16.34 -9.23 -11.28
C VAL A 238 17.26 -10.18 -12.03
N ASN A 239 17.28 -10.09 -13.36
CA ASN A 239 18.14 -10.93 -14.19
C ASN A 239 19.64 -10.70 -13.94
N SER A 240 20.04 -9.51 -13.47
CA SER A 240 21.43 -9.21 -13.09
C SER A 240 21.84 -9.76 -11.72
N LEU A 241 20.89 -10.25 -10.93
CA LEU A 241 21.13 -10.81 -9.59
C LEU A 241 21.36 -12.32 -9.59
N ASP A 242 21.33 -12.98 -10.75
CA ASP A 242 21.55 -14.43 -10.90
C ASP A 242 20.70 -15.27 -9.92
N ALA A 243 19.39 -14.99 -9.88
CA ALA A 243 18.47 -15.63 -8.95
C ALA A 243 18.43 -17.15 -9.13
N ASP A 244 18.55 -17.90 -8.02
CA ASP A 244 18.18 -19.32 -8.01
C ASP A 244 16.65 -19.42 -8.01
N VAL A 245 15.97 -18.62 -7.18
CA VAL A 245 14.50 -18.52 -7.10
C VAL A 245 14.07 -17.07 -7.19
N VAL A 246 12.99 -16.79 -7.92
CA VAL A 246 12.27 -15.51 -7.78
C VAL A 246 10.97 -15.75 -7.02
N ALA A 247 10.73 -14.97 -5.97
CA ALA A 247 9.50 -14.99 -5.20
C ALA A 247 8.78 -13.65 -5.35
N ILE A 248 7.51 -13.67 -5.76
CA ILE A 248 6.65 -12.50 -5.84
C ILE A 248 5.57 -12.61 -4.75
N THR A 249 5.66 -11.78 -3.72
CA THR A 249 4.76 -11.84 -2.55
C THR A 249 3.58 -10.89 -2.69
N GLY A 250 2.73 -11.10 -3.70
CA GLY A 250 1.46 -10.38 -3.85
C GLY A 250 1.54 -8.95 -4.38
N ASP A 251 0.36 -8.39 -4.65
CA ASP A 251 0.15 -7.03 -5.15
C ASP A 251 0.98 -6.74 -6.42
N LEU A 252 0.92 -7.68 -7.35
CA LEU A 252 1.56 -7.53 -8.66
C LEU A 252 0.80 -6.52 -9.52
N ALA A 253 -0.54 -6.48 -9.41
CA ALA A 253 -1.37 -5.68 -10.30
C ALA A 253 -2.59 -5.03 -9.62
N ASP A 254 -2.90 -3.82 -10.10
CA ASP A 254 -4.04 -2.98 -9.68
C ASP A 254 -5.20 -3.00 -10.68
N SER A 255 -5.13 -3.85 -11.71
CA SER A 255 -6.19 -3.99 -12.72
C SER A 255 -6.36 -5.43 -13.22
N GLN A 256 -7.35 -5.59 -14.10
CA GLN A 256 -7.63 -6.87 -14.75
C GLN A 256 -6.55 -7.22 -15.78
N VAL A 257 -6.32 -8.51 -15.99
CA VAL A 257 -5.30 -9.04 -16.92
C VAL A 257 -5.48 -8.44 -18.31
N SER A 258 -6.72 -8.34 -18.78
CA SER A 258 -7.06 -7.84 -20.13
C SER A 258 -6.57 -6.41 -20.40
N ARG A 259 -6.38 -5.59 -19.36
CA ARG A 259 -5.86 -4.22 -19.48
C ARG A 259 -4.35 -4.13 -19.32
N LEU A 260 -3.71 -5.19 -18.80
CA LEU A 260 -2.31 -5.20 -18.40
C LEU A 260 -1.49 -6.28 -19.13
N LEU A 261 -2.02 -6.90 -20.20
CA LEU A 261 -1.27 -7.86 -21.01
C LEU A 261 0.06 -7.28 -21.53
N GLY A 262 0.03 -6.08 -22.14
CA GLY A 262 1.24 -5.40 -22.61
C GLY A 262 2.17 -4.96 -21.47
N ALA A 263 1.58 -4.46 -20.37
CA ALA A 263 2.33 -4.01 -19.20
C ALA A 263 3.09 -5.14 -18.49
N SER A 264 2.50 -6.33 -18.44
CA SER A 264 3.02 -7.50 -17.73
C SER A 264 3.91 -8.40 -18.58
N GLU A 265 3.93 -8.24 -19.90
CA GLU A 265 4.74 -9.09 -20.80
C GLU A 265 6.25 -9.14 -20.44
N PRO A 266 6.90 -8.08 -19.92
CA PRO A 266 8.31 -8.17 -19.50
C PRO A 266 8.59 -9.33 -18.53
N LEU A 267 7.61 -9.76 -17.72
CA LEU A 267 7.75 -10.91 -16.80
C LEU A 267 8.12 -12.21 -17.53
N ARG A 268 7.75 -12.37 -18.81
CA ARG A 268 8.13 -13.53 -19.63
C ARG A 268 9.65 -13.71 -19.71
N HIS A 269 10.40 -12.62 -19.59
CA HIS A 269 11.86 -12.59 -19.72
C HIS A 269 12.58 -12.67 -18.36
N MET A 270 11.82 -12.84 -17.27
CA MET A 270 12.38 -13.03 -15.94
C MET A 270 13.02 -14.41 -15.81
N LYS A 271 14.27 -14.44 -15.34
CA LYS A 271 15.08 -15.65 -15.26
C LYS A 271 15.32 -16.02 -13.80
N ALA A 272 15.02 -17.27 -13.48
CA ALA A 272 15.36 -17.91 -12.21
C ALA A 272 15.75 -19.36 -12.50
N ARG A 273 16.84 -19.83 -11.89
CA ARG A 273 17.38 -21.18 -12.21
C ARG A 273 16.46 -22.32 -11.78
N LEU A 274 15.76 -22.14 -10.67
CA LEU A 274 14.94 -23.16 -9.99
C LEU A 274 13.44 -22.81 -9.99
N GLY A 275 13.05 -21.69 -10.59
CA GLY A 275 11.65 -21.30 -10.78
C GLY A 275 11.29 -19.92 -10.23
N SER A 276 10.16 -19.42 -10.70
CA SER A 276 9.55 -18.16 -10.25
C SER A 276 8.19 -18.44 -9.66
N PHE A 277 7.93 -17.94 -8.45
CA PHE A 277 6.74 -18.27 -7.69
C PHE A 277 5.98 -17.02 -7.28
N PHE A 278 4.66 -17.13 -7.18
CA PHE A 278 3.76 -16.03 -6.86
C PHE A 278 2.75 -16.43 -5.79
N VAL A 279 2.48 -15.56 -4.83
CA VAL A 279 1.28 -15.64 -3.96
C VAL A 279 0.43 -14.40 -4.16
N THR A 280 -0.87 -14.49 -3.89
CA THR A 280 -1.77 -13.35 -4.00
C THR A 280 -1.50 -12.32 -2.92
N GLY A 281 -1.70 -11.04 -3.26
CA GLY A 281 -1.93 -9.96 -2.31
C GLY A 281 -3.40 -9.54 -2.31
N ASN A 282 -3.72 -8.49 -1.57
CA ASN A 282 -5.09 -8.00 -1.49
C ASN A 282 -5.58 -7.38 -2.82
N HIS A 283 -4.69 -6.84 -3.65
CA HIS A 283 -5.05 -6.19 -4.90
C HIS A 283 -5.51 -7.18 -5.99
N GLU A 284 -4.98 -8.40 -6.01
CA GLU A 284 -5.49 -9.45 -6.91
C GLU A 284 -6.98 -9.75 -6.66
N TYR A 285 -7.45 -9.59 -5.41
CA TYR A 285 -8.86 -9.74 -5.05
C TYR A 285 -9.67 -8.46 -5.28
N TYR A 286 -9.09 -7.27 -5.20
CA TYR A 286 -9.78 -6.00 -5.52
C TYR A 286 -10.08 -5.85 -7.01
N THR A 287 -9.23 -6.42 -7.87
CA THR A 287 -9.44 -6.39 -9.33
C THR A 287 -10.54 -7.35 -9.80
N ALA A 288 -10.92 -8.31 -8.96
CA ALA A 288 -11.89 -9.37 -9.25
C ALA A 288 -11.50 -10.21 -10.49
N ASP A 289 -10.21 -10.51 -10.63
CA ASP A 289 -9.66 -11.22 -11.80
C ASP A 289 -8.54 -12.22 -11.42
N VAL A 290 -8.49 -12.64 -10.15
CA VAL A 290 -7.41 -13.48 -9.58
C VAL A 290 -7.16 -14.77 -10.38
N GLU A 291 -8.20 -15.47 -10.81
CA GLU A 291 -8.07 -16.71 -11.61
C GLU A 291 -7.45 -16.48 -12.99
N ARG A 292 -7.78 -15.34 -13.62
CA ARG A 292 -7.15 -14.97 -14.89
C ARG A 292 -5.70 -14.57 -14.67
N TRP A 293 -5.39 -13.90 -13.56
CA TRP A 293 -4.01 -13.61 -13.18
C TRP A 293 -3.20 -14.88 -12.98
N PHE A 294 -3.73 -15.89 -12.28
CA PHE A 294 -3.08 -17.19 -12.15
C PHE A 294 -2.81 -17.85 -13.50
N THR A 295 -3.80 -17.87 -14.39
CA THR A 295 -3.67 -18.45 -15.73
C THR A 295 -2.62 -17.70 -16.56
N HIS A 296 -2.65 -16.36 -16.52
CA HIS A 296 -1.71 -15.50 -17.24
C HIS A 296 -0.28 -15.68 -16.73
N LEU A 297 -0.07 -15.70 -15.41
CA LEU A 297 1.25 -15.90 -14.80
C LEU A 297 1.85 -17.25 -15.15
N ARG A 298 1.04 -18.33 -15.15
CA ARG A 298 1.51 -19.65 -15.62
C ARG A 298 1.98 -19.59 -17.07
N SER A 299 1.30 -18.84 -17.95
CA SER A 299 1.71 -18.64 -19.35
C SER A 299 3.02 -17.84 -19.52
N LEU A 300 3.46 -17.17 -18.44
CA LEU A 300 4.71 -16.41 -18.34
C LEU A 300 5.77 -17.19 -17.55
N ASN A 301 5.57 -18.48 -17.26
CA ASN A 301 6.44 -19.35 -16.47
C ASN A 301 6.62 -18.89 -15.00
N ILE A 302 5.61 -18.21 -14.44
CA ILE A 302 5.53 -17.87 -13.02
C ILE A 302 4.45 -18.77 -12.42
N GLN A 303 4.81 -19.60 -11.44
CA GLN A 303 3.90 -20.54 -10.80
C GLN A 303 3.20 -19.88 -9.60
N PRO A 304 1.87 -19.68 -9.65
CA PRO A 304 1.11 -19.30 -8.46
C PRO A 304 1.10 -20.45 -7.46
N LEU A 305 1.36 -20.15 -6.18
CA LEU A 305 1.26 -21.06 -5.05
C LEU A 305 -0.04 -20.78 -4.29
N HIS A 306 -1.14 -21.34 -4.78
CA HIS A 306 -2.48 -21.12 -4.25
C HIS A 306 -2.78 -22.06 -3.06
N ASN A 307 -2.32 -21.69 -1.87
CA ASN A 307 -2.26 -22.58 -0.70
C ASN A 307 -1.56 -23.91 -1.04
N GLU A 308 -0.41 -23.79 -1.70
CA GLU A 308 0.35 -24.89 -2.27
C GLU A 308 1.83 -24.75 -1.92
N HIS A 309 2.56 -25.85 -2.06
CA HIS A 309 4.01 -25.87 -1.89
C HIS A 309 4.69 -26.56 -3.06
N VAL A 310 5.97 -26.27 -3.21
CA VAL A 310 6.86 -26.93 -4.15
C VAL A 310 8.15 -27.31 -3.44
N ARG A 311 8.79 -28.37 -3.93
CA ARG A 311 10.15 -28.75 -3.51
C ARG A 311 11.13 -28.07 -4.44
N VAL A 312 11.96 -27.18 -3.89
CA VAL A 312 13.02 -26.53 -4.64
C VAL A 312 14.33 -27.24 -4.32
N SER A 313 14.94 -27.86 -5.34
CA SER A 313 16.25 -28.54 -5.26
C SER A 313 17.15 -28.12 -6.42
N ARG A 314 18.46 -28.25 -6.25
CA ARG A 314 19.39 -28.07 -7.38
C ARG A 314 19.31 -29.30 -8.30
N PRO A 315 19.36 -29.15 -9.63
CA PRO A 315 19.21 -30.28 -10.57
C PRO A 315 20.20 -31.43 -10.33
N GLU A 316 21.40 -31.11 -9.85
CA GLU A 316 22.48 -32.07 -9.59
C GLU A 316 22.29 -32.87 -8.28
N ARG A 317 21.39 -32.45 -7.38
CA ARG A 317 21.18 -33.06 -6.06
C ARG A 317 19.72 -32.98 -5.63
N THR A 318 18.90 -33.87 -6.16
CA THR A 318 17.43 -33.90 -5.94
C THR A 318 16.99 -34.43 -4.57
N VAL A 319 17.91 -35.01 -3.78
CA VAL A 319 17.63 -35.54 -2.44
C VAL A 319 17.44 -34.41 -1.42
N ASP A 320 18.20 -33.33 -1.56
CA ASP A 320 18.12 -32.15 -0.70
C ASP A 320 17.22 -31.10 -1.34
N TRP A 321 16.26 -30.58 -0.57
CA TRP A 321 15.31 -29.58 -1.06
C TRP A 321 14.85 -28.64 0.05
N ILE A 322 14.37 -27.46 -0.33
CA ILE A 322 13.57 -26.60 0.55
C ILE A 322 12.08 -26.72 0.21
N CYS A 323 11.23 -26.68 1.24
CA CYS A 323 9.80 -26.51 1.04
C CYS A 323 9.53 -25.02 0.83
N LEU A 324 9.25 -24.63 -0.40
CA LEU A 324 8.74 -23.28 -0.69
C LEU A 324 7.22 -23.36 -0.74
N ALA A 325 6.56 -22.82 0.28
CA ALA A 325 5.11 -22.81 0.40
C ALA A 325 4.57 -21.41 0.15
N GLY A 326 3.32 -21.32 -0.33
CA GLY A 326 2.61 -20.07 -0.49
C GLY A 326 1.18 -20.18 0.01
N VAL A 327 0.70 -19.13 0.68
CA VAL A 327 -0.69 -19.01 1.15
C VAL A 327 -1.38 -17.85 0.45
N ASP A 328 -2.67 -18.03 0.19
CA ASP A 328 -3.53 -16.96 -0.33
C ASP A 328 -3.65 -15.81 0.68
N ASP A 329 -3.83 -14.59 0.16
CA ASP A 329 -3.99 -13.42 1.02
C ASP A 329 -5.23 -13.49 1.92
N LEU A 330 -5.09 -12.94 3.14
CA LEU A 330 -6.15 -12.84 4.14
C LEU A 330 -7.42 -12.20 3.56
N GLU A 331 -7.25 -11.29 2.62
CA GLU A 331 -8.32 -10.54 1.98
C GLU A 331 -9.32 -11.43 1.23
N ALA A 332 -8.92 -12.60 0.75
CA ALA A 332 -9.84 -13.46 0.01
C ALA A 332 -10.96 -14.08 0.86
N ARG A 333 -10.75 -14.18 2.18
CA ARG A 333 -11.64 -14.88 3.13
C ARG A 333 -12.24 -14.01 4.21
N MET A 334 -11.94 -12.71 4.27
CA MET A 334 -12.36 -11.87 5.40
C MET A 334 -13.88 -11.71 5.52
N PHE A 335 -14.49 -12.71 6.19
CA PHE A 335 -15.67 -12.62 7.02
C PHE A 335 -15.20 -12.53 8.49
N GLY A 336 -15.60 -11.47 9.21
CA GLY A 336 -15.85 -11.57 10.65
C GLY A 336 -14.70 -11.42 11.66
N SER A 337 -13.46 -11.10 11.30
CA SER A 337 -12.38 -10.91 12.31
C SER A 337 -12.25 -9.48 12.84
N GLY A 338 -13.36 -8.88 13.30
CA GLY A 338 -13.42 -7.82 14.34
C GLY A 338 -12.54 -6.57 14.26
N GLN A 339 -11.68 -6.36 13.25
CA GLN A 339 -10.68 -5.29 13.23
C GLN A 339 -10.44 -4.77 11.80
N ILE A 340 -10.90 -3.52 11.60
CA ILE A 340 -10.74 -2.61 10.46
C ILE A 340 -11.54 -3.00 9.18
N TRP A 341 -12.71 -2.35 9.09
CA TRP A 341 -13.86 -2.55 8.19
C TRP A 341 -13.67 -2.19 6.70
N PHE A 342 -12.44 -1.96 6.24
CA PHE A 342 -12.14 -1.60 4.84
C PHE A 342 -11.73 -2.79 3.97
N HIS A 343 -11.64 -3.98 4.57
CA HIS A 343 -11.18 -5.19 3.93
C HIS A 343 -12.35 -6.02 3.32
N SER A 344 -11.99 -6.98 2.49
CA SER A 344 -12.62 -7.39 1.24
C SER A 344 -14.12 -7.65 1.24
N VAL A 345 -14.72 -7.35 0.10
CA VAL A 345 -16.18 -7.30 -0.11
C VAL A 345 -16.70 -8.54 -0.84
N VAL A 346 -15.77 -9.29 -1.43
CA VAL A 346 -16.06 -10.36 -2.37
C VAL A 346 -15.45 -11.63 -1.81
N MET A 347 -16.30 -12.55 -1.37
CA MET A 347 -15.86 -13.92 -1.13
C MET A 347 -15.59 -14.56 -2.48
N TYR A 348 -14.38 -15.06 -2.66
CA TYR A 348 -13.98 -15.85 -3.82
C TYR A 348 -13.99 -17.32 -3.41
N PRO A 349 -14.94 -18.14 -3.90
CA PRO A 349 -14.99 -19.56 -3.58
C PRO A 349 -13.64 -20.24 -3.87
N GLY A 350 -13.16 -21.05 -2.93
CA GLY A 350 -11.87 -21.73 -3.06
C GLY A 350 -10.64 -20.90 -2.65
N HIS A 351 -10.80 -19.59 -2.40
CA HIS A 351 -9.68 -18.74 -2.00
C HIS A 351 -9.61 -18.47 -0.49
N GLY A 352 -8.46 -17.90 -0.11
CA GLY A 352 -8.13 -17.41 1.22
C GLY A 352 -7.17 -18.35 1.94
N PRO A 353 -6.54 -17.89 3.01
CA PRO A 353 -5.42 -18.59 3.59
C PRO A 353 -5.86 -19.96 4.12
N ASP A 354 -5.12 -20.98 3.69
CA ASP A 354 -5.20 -22.35 4.15
C ASP A 354 -3.77 -22.86 4.36
N LEU A 355 -3.25 -22.60 5.57
CA LEU A 355 -1.87 -22.91 5.93
C LEU A 355 -1.63 -24.42 6.02
N GLU A 356 -2.63 -25.18 6.47
CA GLU A 356 -2.55 -26.64 6.55
C GLU A 356 -2.38 -27.22 5.15
N LYS A 357 -3.22 -26.81 4.19
CA LYS A 357 -3.10 -27.24 2.79
C LYS A 357 -1.76 -26.79 2.18
N ALA A 358 -1.35 -25.55 2.41
CA ALA A 358 -0.09 -25.03 1.91
C ALA A 358 1.12 -25.85 2.39
N LEU A 359 1.09 -26.36 3.62
CA LEU A 359 2.21 -27.09 4.23
C LEU A 359 2.03 -28.61 4.28
N ALA A 360 0.99 -29.18 3.67
CA ALA A 360 0.64 -30.59 3.81
C ALA A 360 1.76 -31.58 3.41
N GLY A 361 2.68 -31.18 2.52
CA GLY A 361 3.84 -31.97 2.11
C GLY A 361 5.19 -31.46 2.66
N CYS A 362 5.17 -30.44 3.52
CA CYS A 362 6.34 -29.90 4.20
C CYS A 362 6.51 -30.58 5.57
N ASN A 363 7.42 -31.57 5.66
CA ASN A 363 7.78 -32.19 6.94
C ASN A 363 8.44 -31.14 7.85
N THR A 364 8.15 -31.21 9.16
CA THR A 364 8.73 -30.34 10.20
C THR A 364 10.25 -30.38 10.25
N ASN A 365 10.90 -31.42 9.73
CA ASN A 365 12.37 -31.49 9.62
C ASN A 365 12.94 -30.85 8.33
N SER A 366 12.09 -30.41 7.41
CA SER A 366 12.53 -29.74 6.17
C SER A 366 12.78 -28.25 6.44
N PRO A 367 13.69 -27.59 5.69
CA PRO A 367 13.75 -26.14 5.69
C PRO A 367 12.53 -25.56 4.96
N ILE A 368 11.71 -24.80 5.67
CA ILE A 368 10.47 -24.22 5.14
C ILE A 368 10.65 -22.71 4.96
N VAL A 369 10.40 -22.26 3.73
CA VAL A 369 10.25 -20.85 3.38
C VAL A 369 8.80 -20.63 2.96
N LEU A 370 8.09 -19.75 3.68
CA LEU A 370 6.69 -19.42 3.41
C LEU A 370 6.60 -18.06 2.71
N LEU A 371 5.85 -18.00 1.61
CA LEU A 371 5.43 -16.77 0.96
C LEU A 371 4.04 -16.40 1.48
N ALA A 372 3.93 -15.22 2.09
CA ALA A 372 2.66 -14.69 2.58
C ALA A 372 2.67 -13.17 2.45
N HIS A 373 1.77 -12.60 1.65
CA HIS A 373 1.80 -11.17 1.33
C HIS A 373 1.73 -10.27 2.57
N GLN A 374 0.75 -10.49 3.45
CA GLN A 374 0.57 -9.66 4.66
C GLN A 374 1.42 -10.14 5.86
N PRO A 375 2.10 -9.23 6.59
CA PRO A 375 2.77 -9.53 7.86
C PRO A 375 1.85 -10.12 8.93
N ARG A 376 0.55 -9.83 8.87
CA ARG A 376 -0.45 -10.43 9.75
C ARG A 376 -0.58 -11.94 9.52
N MET A 377 -0.51 -12.38 8.26
CA MET A 377 -0.50 -13.80 7.93
C MET A 377 0.82 -14.45 8.34
N ALA A 378 1.95 -13.76 8.19
CA ALA A 378 3.23 -14.23 8.71
C ALA A 378 3.19 -14.47 10.23
N HIS A 379 2.65 -13.51 11.00
CA HIS A 379 2.50 -13.64 12.44
C HIS A 379 1.62 -14.84 12.82
N ARG A 380 0.47 -14.99 12.16
CA ARG A 380 -0.43 -16.13 12.37
C ARG A 380 0.23 -17.46 12.01
N ALA A 381 0.95 -17.52 10.90
CA ALA A 381 1.60 -18.75 10.44
C ALA A 381 2.67 -19.24 11.42
N LEU A 382 3.47 -18.32 11.99
CA LEU A 382 4.49 -18.69 12.99
C LEU A 382 3.88 -19.12 14.34
N GLN A 383 2.67 -18.66 14.68
CA GLN A 383 1.95 -19.15 15.86
C GLN A 383 1.45 -20.59 15.67
N GLU A 384 0.96 -20.90 14.46
CA GLU A 384 0.42 -22.24 14.13
C GLU A 384 1.52 -23.25 13.77
N ARG A 385 2.62 -22.78 13.18
CA ARG A 385 3.75 -23.58 12.64
C ARG A 385 5.10 -22.92 12.95
N PRO A 386 5.59 -23.01 14.20
CA PRO A 386 6.88 -22.43 14.62
C PRO A 386 8.09 -23.10 13.97
N ASP A 387 7.90 -24.20 13.24
CA ASP A 387 8.95 -24.88 12.47
C ASP A 387 9.26 -24.23 11.11
N ILE A 388 8.47 -23.22 10.70
CA ILE A 388 8.76 -22.38 9.53
C ILE A 388 10.02 -21.56 9.81
N GLY A 389 11.05 -21.71 8.99
CA GLY A 389 12.32 -21.02 9.19
C GLY A 389 12.32 -19.57 8.69
N LEU A 390 11.59 -19.29 7.60
CA LEU A 390 11.51 -17.94 7.05
C LEU A 390 10.14 -17.67 6.43
N VAL A 391 9.58 -16.50 6.73
CA VAL A 391 8.41 -15.95 6.02
C VAL A 391 8.82 -14.71 5.23
N LEU A 392 8.44 -14.67 3.95
CA LEU A 392 8.65 -13.52 3.07
C LEU A 392 7.31 -12.82 2.84
N SER A 393 7.28 -11.51 3.11
CA SER A 393 6.09 -10.66 3.07
C SER A 393 6.37 -9.30 2.45
N GLY A 394 5.29 -8.58 2.12
CA GLY A 394 5.29 -7.18 1.68
C GLY A 394 4.15 -6.39 2.32
N HIS A 395 3.26 -5.83 1.52
CA HIS A 395 1.99 -5.18 1.89
C HIS A 395 2.12 -3.83 2.61
N THR A 396 3.11 -3.65 3.48
CA THR A 396 3.19 -2.45 4.33
C THR A 396 3.68 -1.22 3.58
N HIS A 397 4.40 -1.42 2.47
CA HIS A 397 5.16 -0.40 1.74
C HIS A 397 6.15 0.42 2.59
N ALA A 398 6.50 -0.06 3.79
CA ALA A 398 7.08 0.75 4.86
C ALA A 398 6.34 2.09 5.05
N GLY A 399 5.02 2.06 4.87
CA GLY A 399 4.16 3.23 4.97
C GLY A 399 4.13 4.16 3.76
N GLN A 400 4.88 3.87 2.69
CA GLN A 400 5.03 4.61 1.44
C GLN A 400 5.28 6.12 1.58
N ILE A 401 4.30 6.88 2.08
CA ILE A 401 4.33 8.32 2.32
C ILE A 401 4.11 8.65 3.79
N PHE A 402 4.91 9.55 4.34
CA PHE A 402 4.56 10.22 5.59
C PHE A 402 3.27 11.06 5.40
N PRO A 403 2.30 11.05 6.33
CA PRO A 403 2.30 10.41 7.65
C PRO A 403 1.68 8.99 7.70
N ILE A 404 1.31 8.40 6.55
CA ILE A 404 0.72 7.04 6.50
C ILE A 404 1.65 6.02 7.14
N SER A 405 2.97 6.24 7.06
CA SER A 405 3.98 5.44 7.76
C SER A 405 3.78 5.28 9.26
N ILE A 406 3.25 6.30 9.95
CA ILE A 406 2.96 6.19 11.38
C ILE A 406 1.86 5.14 11.61
N VAL A 407 0.79 5.19 10.81
CA VAL A 407 -0.32 4.26 10.94
C VAL A 407 0.13 2.85 10.55
N ALA A 408 0.86 2.71 9.43
CA ALA A 408 1.37 1.42 8.98
C ALA A 408 2.28 0.74 10.01
N TYR A 409 3.12 1.52 10.72
CA TYR A 409 3.95 1.01 11.81
C TYR A 409 3.12 0.52 13.01
N LEU A 410 2.03 1.21 13.36
CA LEU A 410 1.23 0.89 14.53
C LEU A 410 0.27 -0.30 14.33
N VAL A 411 -0.15 -0.57 13.09
CA VAL A 411 -1.19 -1.58 12.80
C VAL A 411 -0.66 -2.93 12.32
N ASN A 412 0.64 -3.01 11.97
CA ASN A 412 1.25 -4.24 11.48
C ASN A 412 2.16 -4.87 12.54
N PRO A 413 2.12 -6.21 12.72
CA PRO A 413 2.99 -6.89 13.68
C PRO A 413 4.48 -6.80 13.28
N PHE A 414 4.75 -6.71 11.98
CA PHE A 414 6.07 -6.47 11.41
C PHE A 414 5.94 -5.34 10.39
N PHE A 415 6.77 -4.30 10.50
CA PHE A 415 6.64 -3.09 9.69
C PHE A 415 7.46 -3.15 8.41
N CYS A 416 8.79 -3.24 8.49
CA CYS A 416 9.68 -3.43 7.34
C CYS A 416 11.03 -3.98 7.79
N GLY A 417 11.69 -4.75 6.93
CA GLY A 417 13.00 -5.35 7.19
C GLY A 417 12.92 -6.75 7.80
N LEU A 418 14.07 -7.22 8.31
CA LEU A 418 14.24 -8.55 8.89
C LEU A 418 13.92 -8.55 10.39
N TYR A 419 13.06 -9.48 10.81
CA TYR A 419 12.71 -9.74 12.20
C TYR A 419 13.04 -11.19 12.53
N HIS A 420 13.69 -11.42 13.67
CA HIS A 420 13.85 -12.76 14.24
C HIS A 420 12.71 -13.02 15.22
N VAL A 421 12.07 -14.18 15.10
CA VAL A 421 10.90 -14.59 15.89
C VAL A 421 11.22 -15.92 16.56
N GLY A 422 11.36 -15.91 17.88
CA GLY A 422 11.87 -17.09 18.59
C GLY A 422 13.34 -17.37 18.24
N GLU A 423 13.74 -18.65 18.34
CA GLU A 423 15.13 -19.06 18.14
C GLU A 423 15.47 -19.40 16.67
N SER A 424 14.49 -19.88 15.90
CA SER A 424 14.74 -20.53 14.59
C SER A 424 13.91 -19.98 13.43
N SER A 425 13.08 -18.96 13.65
CA SER A 425 12.25 -18.35 12.60
C SER A 425 12.64 -16.90 12.33
N ALA A 426 12.47 -16.49 11.08
CA ALA A 426 12.60 -15.10 10.67
C ALA A 426 11.40 -14.65 9.80
N VAL A 427 11.11 -13.35 9.82
CA VAL A 427 10.16 -12.71 8.92
C VAL A 427 10.87 -11.57 8.22
N TYR A 428 10.84 -11.56 6.89
CA TYR A 428 11.30 -10.42 6.10
C TYR A 428 10.10 -9.71 5.47
N VAL A 429 9.95 -8.42 5.76
CA VAL A 429 8.90 -7.58 5.19
C VAL A 429 9.53 -6.57 4.23
N SER A 430 9.28 -6.76 2.94
CA SER A 430 9.70 -5.81 1.90
C SER A 430 8.92 -4.49 2.03
N PRO A 431 9.57 -3.32 1.90
CA PRO A 431 8.91 -2.04 1.69
C PRO A 431 8.28 -1.93 0.28
N GLY A 432 8.31 -2.97 -0.55
CA GLY A 432 7.73 -3.00 -1.88
C GLY A 432 8.71 -2.60 -2.98
N THR A 433 8.57 -3.22 -4.14
CA THR A 433 9.40 -3.05 -5.33
C THR A 433 9.01 -1.83 -6.16
N ALA A 434 7.79 -1.32 -5.99
CA ALA A 434 7.38 -0.05 -6.57
C ALA A 434 6.63 0.80 -5.54
N TYR A 435 5.38 1.16 -5.84
CA TYR A 435 4.48 1.91 -4.99
C TYR A 435 3.04 1.63 -5.45
N TYR A 436 2.07 1.72 -4.54
CA TYR A 436 0.66 1.66 -4.90
C TYR A 436 0.14 3.06 -5.23
N GLY A 437 -0.53 3.25 -6.37
CA GLY A 437 -1.25 4.47 -6.75
C GLY A 437 -0.46 5.79 -6.71
N ILE A 438 -0.19 6.31 -5.51
CA ILE A 438 0.54 7.54 -5.22
C ILE A 438 2.02 7.35 -5.57
N PRO A 439 2.55 8.00 -6.62
CA PRO A 439 3.93 7.84 -7.06
C PRO A 439 4.89 8.65 -6.18
N MET A 440 4.85 8.47 -4.86
CA MET A 440 5.69 9.19 -3.90
C MET A 440 6.22 8.22 -2.85
N ARG A 441 7.49 8.36 -2.47
CA ARG A 441 8.06 7.65 -1.31
C ARG A 441 8.75 8.61 -0.34
N ILE A 442 8.22 8.77 0.86
CA ILE A 442 8.72 9.70 1.90
C ILE A 442 8.97 8.91 3.18
N GLY A 443 10.24 8.73 3.53
CA GLY A 443 10.64 7.89 4.68
C GLY A 443 10.70 6.39 4.35
N SER A 444 10.60 6.02 3.08
CA SER A 444 10.82 4.65 2.58
C SER A 444 11.49 4.70 1.20
N ARG A 445 11.99 3.56 0.72
CA ARG A 445 12.53 3.40 -0.64
C ARG A 445 12.08 2.07 -1.22
N ALA A 446 11.87 2.04 -2.53
CA ALA A 446 11.54 0.82 -3.23
C ALA A 446 12.74 -0.11 -3.27
N GLU A 447 12.51 -1.43 -3.17
CA GLU A 447 13.60 -2.40 -3.19
C GLU A 447 13.32 -3.65 -4.00
N ILE A 448 14.39 -4.27 -4.49
CA ILE A 448 14.46 -5.67 -4.88
C ILE A 448 15.34 -6.34 -3.82
N THR A 449 14.80 -7.30 -3.08
CA THR A 449 15.57 -7.92 -2.00
C THR A 449 16.27 -9.18 -2.50
N GLN A 450 17.58 -9.24 -2.34
CA GLN A 450 18.37 -10.44 -2.55
C GLN A 450 18.54 -11.17 -1.22
N ILE A 451 17.77 -12.23 -1.01
CA ILE A 451 17.82 -13.07 0.19
C ILE A 451 18.74 -14.25 -0.04
N VAL A 452 19.83 -14.31 0.72
CA VAL A 452 20.81 -15.40 0.65
C VAL A 452 20.57 -16.33 1.83
N LEU A 453 20.04 -17.52 1.56
CA LEU A 453 19.83 -18.53 2.60
C LEU A 453 21.15 -19.19 2.96
N LYS A 454 21.47 -19.24 4.26
CA LYS A 454 22.68 -19.85 4.80
C LYS A 454 22.34 -21.12 5.56
N ALA A 455 23.14 -22.15 5.34
CA ALA A 455 23.15 -23.30 6.24
C ALA A 455 23.89 -22.91 7.54
N PRO A 456 23.55 -23.52 8.68
CA PRO A 456 24.13 -23.21 9.99
C PRO A 456 25.63 -23.51 10.10
#